data_AF-A0A8S3AQG6-F1
#
_entry.id   AF-A0A8S3AQG6-F1
#
_cell.length_a   1.000
_cell.length_b   1.000
_cell.length_c   1.000
_cell.angle_alpha   90.00
_cell.angle_beta   90.00
_cell.angle_gamma   90.00
#
_symmetry.space_group_name_H-M   'P 1'
#
loop_
_entity.id
_entity.type
_entity.pdbx_description
1 polymer ?
#
loop_
_entity_poly.entity_id
_entity_poly.type
_entity_poly.pdbx_seq_one_letter_code
_entity_poly.pdbx_strand_id
1 'polypeptide(L)'
;MRTLLSVAHCYGSILGTSWHLILTTLQHLVWIIGFKPSAGGTLKHVGTMANTDAAPMANSSAVVTTAAMADLPILSSMLSRLFESSVYLDDVALHHLIDALIRLSIESMEVALSVREPSLFAIAKILETGRANLNRIDVWWKPISSHLLDVCQHSNPRMREWGTEALTLLVRSALEFKYEKNLFDNERLLHMIILSLHELSIIQYSDVRQKQLEATLSILTNNGPTLQTGWPIILNIIGSISREHNDSLIRQAQQCLQLVVTDFLSTIPICYLGILIKVVAKFGFQEQDLNIALSAIGLLWNMTDYLFRMKEQEHQLKNVNDYLDPNEIYDSLTSIEELWMILYRKLSELTMDQRPAIRKSASSTLFTMITSHGQLLSTGAWSILIWQVLFPLFEHVEQFFYTASKEREQMQQQQLSKSSGGQEILMHHSRDTPEKQWAETYVMILAGVTRTVQVKKDFLAKLDDFPRVWSVLLTNIEKSALAKNPEIALAALKSFNELVNIPLNVTQAPSPKKPIVPHDQQLWQQAWQVWLNIGNGCSRCPPERVIIIDRYDSNIPSQNFLTYFID
;
A
#
# COMPACT_ATOMS: atom_id res chain seq x y z
N MET A 1 -42.90 -20.43 -24.00
CA MET A 1 -41.43 -20.33 -23.87
C MET A 1 -40.68 -20.93 -25.06
N ARG A 2 -40.80 -22.24 -25.35
CA ARG A 2 -40.09 -22.91 -26.48
C ARG A 2 -40.22 -22.17 -27.81
N THR A 3 -41.44 -21.78 -28.19
CA THR A 3 -41.69 -21.03 -29.43
C THR A 3 -40.97 -19.68 -29.45
N LEU A 4 -41.00 -18.91 -28.36
CA LEU A 4 -40.29 -17.63 -28.27
C LEU A 4 -38.78 -17.80 -28.37
N LEU A 5 -38.21 -18.81 -27.71
CA LEU A 5 -36.79 -19.12 -27.80
C LEU A 5 -36.41 -19.52 -29.23
N SER A 6 -37.23 -20.32 -29.91
CA SER A 6 -37.00 -20.71 -31.31
C SER A 6 -37.07 -19.52 -32.26
N VAL A 7 -38.07 -18.64 -32.11
CA VAL A 7 -38.22 -17.44 -32.94
C VAL A 7 -37.03 -16.50 -32.71
N ALA A 8 -36.66 -16.26 -31.45
CA ALA A 8 -35.52 -15.42 -31.12
C ALA A 8 -34.18 -15.98 -31.66
N HIS A 9 -34.02 -17.30 -31.63
CA HIS A 9 -32.83 -17.96 -32.17
C HIS A 9 -32.76 -17.88 -33.71
N CYS A 10 -33.88 -18.13 -34.40
CA CYS A 10 -33.91 -18.13 -35.87
C CYS A 10 -33.88 -16.74 -36.50
N TYR A 11 -34.51 -15.75 -35.87
CA TYR A 11 -34.70 -14.41 -36.44
C TYR A 11 -33.97 -13.31 -35.66
N GLY A 12 -33.06 -13.68 -34.77
CA GLY A 12 -32.36 -12.74 -33.88
C GLY A 12 -31.68 -11.56 -34.58
N SER A 13 -31.21 -11.76 -35.81
CA SER A 13 -30.56 -10.75 -36.64
C SER A 13 -31.50 -9.62 -37.11
N ILE A 14 -32.80 -9.88 -37.20
CA ILE A 14 -33.79 -8.92 -37.74
C ILE A 14 -34.79 -8.42 -36.71
N LEU A 15 -34.70 -8.87 -35.45
CA LEU A 15 -35.65 -8.48 -34.40
C LEU A 15 -35.58 -6.99 -34.05
N GLY A 16 -34.41 -6.37 -34.15
CA GLY A 16 -34.20 -4.96 -33.80
C GLY A 16 -34.72 -4.62 -32.40
N THR A 17 -35.52 -3.56 -32.27
CA THR A 17 -36.12 -3.14 -31.00
C THR A 17 -37.10 -4.14 -30.39
N SER A 18 -37.57 -5.13 -31.17
CA SER A 18 -38.48 -6.18 -30.69
C SER A 18 -37.81 -7.13 -29.69
N TRP A 19 -36.48 -7.14 -29.61
CA TRP A 19 -35.72 -7.87 -28.59
C TRP A 19 -36.22 -7.57 -27.18
N HIS A 20 -36.55 -6.31 -26.89
CA HIS A 20 -37.01 -5.91 -25.57
C HIS A 20 -38.33 -6.59 -25.16
N LEU A 21 -39.31 -6.67 -26.07
CA LEU A 21 -40.59 -7.36 -25.81
C LEU A 21 -40.37 -8.87 -25.58
N ILE A 22 -39.51 -9.48 -26.38
CA ILE A 22 -39.19 -10.91 -26.27
C ILE A 22 -38.50 -11.20 -24.93
N LEU A 23 -37.49 -10.40 -24.56
CA LEU A 23 -36.74 -10.58 -23.32
C LEU A 23 -37.62 -10.32 -22.08
N THR A 24 -38.48 -9.31 -22.12
CA THR A 24 -39.47 -9.05 -21.06
C THR A 24 -40.39 -10.26 -20.86
N THR A 25 -40.88 -10.83 -21.97
CA THR A 25 -41.73 -12.02 -21.92
C THR A 25 -40.97 -13.24 -21.39
N LEU A 26 -39.71 -13.43 -21.79
CA LEU A 26 -38.85 -14.50 -21.28
C LEU A 26 -38.56 -14.33 -19.79
N GLN A 27 -38.30 -13.11 -19.31
CA GLN A 27 -38.11 -12.80 -17.89
C GLN A 27 -39.33 -13.21 -17.06
N HIS A 28 -40.54 -12.85 -17.50
CA HIS A 28 -41.76 -13.25 -16.82
C HIS A 28 -41.96 -14.77 -16.81
N LEU A 29 -41.67 -15.46 -17.93
CA LEU A 29 -41.76 -16.91 -18.00
C LEU A 29 -40.74 -17.60 -17.08
N VAL A 30 -39.51 -17.11 -17.05
CA VAL A 30 -38.44 -17.56 -16.13
C VAL A 30 -38.87 -17.40 -14.68
N TRP A 31 -39.48 -16.26 -14.34
CA TRP A 31 -40.00 -16.00 -13.00
C TRP A 31 -41.14 -16.97 -12.62
N ILE A 32 -42.12 -17.18 -13.50
CA ILE A 32 -43.24 -18.13 -13.29
C ILE A 32 -42.72 -19.56 -13.08
N ILE A 33 -41.69 -19.95 -13.83
CA ILE A 33 -41.08 -21.29 -13.75
C ILE A 33 -40.22 -21.46 -12.48
N GLY A 34 -39.85 -20.37 -11.79
CA GLY A 34 -38.98 -20.44 -10.62
C GLY A 34 -37.50 -20.66 -10.97
N PHE A 35 -37.06 -20.15 -12.13
CA PHE A 35 -35.65 -20.12 -12.47
C PHE A 35 -34.95 -18.95 -11.76
N LYS A 36 -33.83 -19.25 -11.11
CA LYS A 36 -32.95 -18.26 -10.48
C LYS A 36 -31.57 -18.30 -11.12
N PRO A 37 -30.89 -17.16 -11.25
CA PRO A 37 -29.51 -17.12 -11.71
C PRO A 37 -28.56 -17.92 -10.80
N SER A 38 -27.59 -18.58 -11.41
CA SER A 38 -26.52 -19.37 -10.79
C SER A 38 -25.16 -18.82 -11.25
N ALA A 39 -24.08 -19.19 -10.54
CA ALA A 39 -22.73 -18.76 -10.87
C ALA A 39 -22.43 -18.90 -12.38
N GLY A 40 -21.91 -17.83 -12.99
CA GLY A 40 -21.64 -17.77 -14.43
C GLY A 40 -22.81 -17.35 -15.33
N GLY A 41 -23.97 -16.96 -14.78
CA GLY A 41 -25.09 -16.37 -15.53
C GLY A 41 -26.17 -17.38 -15.97
N THR A 42 -25.91 -18.68 -15.81
CA THR A 42 -26.88 -19.75 -16.13
C THR A 42 -28.09 -19.70 -15.21
N LEU A 43 -29.27 -20.07 -15.71
CA LEU A 43 -30.49 -20.11 -14.91
C LEU A 43 -30.82 -21.54 -14.49
N LYS A 44 -30.97 -21.79 -13.19
CA LYS A 44 -31.32 -23.11 -12.65
C LYS A 44 -32.60 -23.03 -11.82
N HIS A 45 -33.33 -24.14 -11.77
CA HIS A 45 -34.58 -24.20 -11.00
C HIS A 45 -34.28 -24.33 -9.51
N VAL A 46 -35.05 -23.65 -8.65
CA VAL A 46 -34.83 -23.66 -7.19
C VAL A 46 -34.83 -25.09 -6.61
N GLY A 47 -35.66 -25.99 -7.13
CA GLY A 47 -35.75 -27.38 -6.68
C GLY A 47 -34.50 -28.25 -6.91
N THR A 48 -33.52 -27.81 -7.71
CA THR A 48 -32.26 -28.54 -7.95
C THR A 48 -31.05 -27.95 -7.20
N MET A 49 -31.23 -26.88 -6.41
CA MET A 49 -30.15 -26.21 -5.66
C MET A 49 -29.93 -26.76 -4.23
N ALA A 50 -30.23 -28.04 -3.96
CA ALA A 50 -30.26 -28.62 -2.60
C ALA A 50 -28.89 -28.90 -1.93
N ASN A 51 -27.76 -28.36 -2.43
CA ASN A 51 -26.41 -28.69 -1.93
C ASN A 51 -25.55 -27.49 -1.47
N THR A 52 -26.15 -26.33 -1.19
CA THR A 52 -25.43 -25.19 -0.60
C THR A 52 -26.25 -24.61 0.55
N ASP A 53 -25.60 -24.32 1.69
CA ASP A 53 -26.10 -24.01 3.04
C ASP A 53 -27.09 -22.81 3.18
N ALA A 54 -28.10 -22.72 2.32
CA ALA A 54 -29.20 -21.78 2.46
C ALA A 54 -30.45 -22.52 2.94
N ALA A 55 -30.93 -22.15 4.13
CA ALA A 55 -32.20 -22.64 4.68
C ALA A 55 -33.33 -22.50 3.64
N PRO A 56 -34.23 -23.50 3.52
CA PRO A 56 -35.30 -23.45 2.55
C PRO A 56 -36.31 -22.40 2.99
N MET A 57 -36.23 -21.20 2.43
CA MET A 57 -37.29 -20.21 2.58
C MET A 57 -38.47 -20.69 1.74
N ALA A 58 -39.41 -21.34 2.42
CA ALA A 58 -40.67 -21.81 1.88
C ALA A 58 -41.42 -20.64 1.26
N ASN A 59 -41.38 -20.53 -0.06
CA ASN A 59 -42.33 -19.81 -0.93
C ASN A 59 -42.11 -20.28 -2.38
N SER A 60 -42.15 -21.59 -2.61
CA SER A 60 -42.28 -22.12 -3.96
C SER A 60 -43.77 -22.21 -4.28
N SER A 61 -44.29 -21.25 -5.04
CA SER A 61 -45.57 -21.38 -5.71
C SER A 61 -45.46 -22.51 -6.74
N ALA A 62 -45.64 -23.74 -6.28
CA ALA A 62 -45.48 -24.96 -7.07
C ALA A 62 -46.62 -25.07 -8.10
N VAL A 63 -46.45 -24.41 -9.25
CA VAL A 63 -47.28 -24.60 -10.46
C VAL A 63 -46.60 -25.58 -11.44
N VAL A 64 -45.51 -26.22 -11.04
CA VAL A 64 -44.75 -27.14 -11.90
C VAL A 64 -45.17 -28.58 -11.63
N THR A 65 -45.83 -29.22 -12.60
CA THR A 65 -46.21 -30.64 -12.53
C THR A 65 -44.98 -31.56 -12.66
N THR A 66 -45.07 -32.80 -12.18
CA THR A 66 -43.97 -33.80 -12.28
C THR A 66 -43.48 -34.02 -13.72
N ALA A 67 -44.38 -33.88 -14.72
CA ALA A 67 -44.02 -33.95 -16.13
C ALA A 67 -43.22 -32.73 -16.62
N ALA A 68 -43.51 -31.53 -16.10
CA ALA A 68 -42.78 -30.32 -16.44
C ALA A 68 -41.36 -30.29 -15.85
N MET A 69 -41.08 -31.05 -14.78
CA MET A 69 -39.76 -31.14 -14.16
C MET A 69 -38.69 -31.73 -15.10
N ALA A 70 -39.05 -32.68 -15.96
CA ALA A 70 -38.14 -33.24 -16.97
C ALA A 70 -37.78 -32.23 -18.09
N ASP A 71 -38.67 -31.26 -18.34
CA ASP A 71 -38.51 -30.24 -19.38
C ASP A 71 -37.71 -29.02 -18.90
N LEU A 72 -37.54 -28.82 -17.58
CA LEU A 72 -36.83 -27.65 -17.03
C LEU A 72 -35.35 -27.57 -17.45
N PRO A 73 -34.55 -28.65 -17.38
CA PRO A 73 -33.16 -28.59 -17.84
C PRO A 73 -33.06 -28.25 -19.34
N ILE A 74 -34.02 -28.75 -20.14
CA ILE A 74 -34.09 -28.46 -21.58
C ILE A 74 -34.38 -26.99 -21.80
N LEU A 75 -35.36 -26.41 -21.10
CA LEU A 75 -35.69 -24.98 -21.22
C LEU A 75 -34.54 -24.07 -20.77
N SER A 76 -33.85 -24.43 -19.69
CA SER A 76 -32.65 -23.73 -19.23
C SER A 76 -31.54 -23.78 -20.29
N SER A 77 -31.27 -24.97 -20.86
CA SER A 77 -30.29 -25.15 -21.94
C SER A 77 -30.67 -24.38 -23.21
N MET A 78 -31.93 -24.39 -23.63
CA MET A 78 -32.41 -23.61 -24.77
C MET A 78 -32.22 -22.10 -24.54
N LEU A 79 -32.43 -21.63 -23.32
CA LEU A 79 -32.24 -20.24 -22.96
C LEU A 79 -30.77 -19.85 -22.98
N SER A 80 -29.86 -20.63 -22.40
CA SER A 80 -28.42 -20.35 -22.48
C SER A 80 -27.91 -20.44 -23.92
N ARG A 81 -28.39 -21.42 -24.70
CA ARG A 81 -28.08 -21.55 -26.13
C ARG A 81 -28.49 -20.32 -26.95
N LEU A 82 -29.59 -19.65 -26.60
CA LEU A 82 -30.01 -18.42 -27.27
C LEU A 82 -28.92 -17.33 -27.13
N PHE A 83 -28.41 -17.10 -25.92
CA PHE A 83 -27.38 -16.10 -25.69
C PHE A 83 -25.99 -16.56 -26.15
N GLU A 84 -25.66 -17.84 -26.08
CA GLU A 84 -24.45 -18.39 -26.71
C GLU A 84 -24.47 -18.20 -28.23
N SER A 85 -25.63 -18.35 -28.86
CA SER A 85 -25.78 -18.14 -30.31
C SER A 85 -25.66 -16.67 -30.75
N SER A 86 -25.58 -15.72 -29.81
CA SER A 86 -25.37 -14.31 -30.13
C SER A 86 -24.03 -14.04 -30.83
N VAL A 87 -23.06 -14.96 -30.72
CA VAL A 87 -21.80 -14.92 -31.49
C VAL A 87 -22.02 -14.85 -33.01
N TYR A 88 -23.15 -15.39 -33.50
CA TYR A 88 -23.52 -15.39 -34.93
C TYR A 88 -24.30 -14.16 -35.37
N LEU A 89 -24.70 -13.28 -34.45
CA LEU A 89 -25.33 -12.00 -34.80
C LEU A 89 -24.29 -11.07 -35.42
N ASP A 90 -24.70 -10.20 -36.34
CA ASP A 90 -23.84 -9.09 -36.75
C ASP A 90 -23.76 -8.03 -35.63
N ASP A 91 -22.88 -7.05 -35.78
CA ASP A 91 -22.67 -6.05 -34.74
C ASP A 91 -23.95 -5.26 -34.48
N VAL A 92 -24.71 -4.89 -35.51
CA VAL A 92 -25.95 -4.11 -35.36
C VAL A 92 -27.01 -4.89 -34.57
N ALA A 93 -27.25 -6.15 -34.90
CA ALA A 93 -28.20 -6.99 -34.16
C ALA A 93 -27.73 -7.26 -32.73
N LEU A 94 -26.42 -7.44 -32.52
CA LEU A 94 -25.85 -7.56 -31.18
C LEU A 94 -26.10 -6.29 -30.34
N HIS A 95 -25.91 -5.09 -30.91
CA HIS A 95 -26.22 -3.84 -30.23
C HIS A 95 -27.69 -3.77 -29.81
N HIS A 96 -28.63 -4.17 -30.69
CA HIS A 96 -30.05 -4.22 -30.34
C HIS A 96 -30.36 -5.21 -29.20
N LEU A 97 -29.70 -6.37 -29.18
CA LEU A 97 -29.83 -7.34 -28.09
C LEU A 97 -29.31 -6.77 -26.77
N ILE A 98 -28.14 -6.14 -26.79
CA ILE A 98 -27.51 -5.54 -25.59
C ILE A 98 -28.34 -4.36 -25.07
N ASP A 99 -28.77 -3.45 -25.94
CA ASP A 99 -29.64 -2.32 -25.57
C ASP A 99 -30.94 -2.83 -24.91
N ALA A 100 -31.57 -3.86 -25.48
CA ALA A 100 -32.77 -4.46 -24.91
C ALA A 100 -32.53 -5.09 -23.53
N LEU A 101 -31.38 -5.74 -23.32
CA LEU A 101 -30.99 -6.31 -22.02
C LEU A 101 -30.69 -5.22 -20.98
N ILE A 102 -29.98 -4.16 -21.36
CA ILE A 102 -29.69 -3.01 -20.49
C ILE A 102 -30.99 -2.35 -20.06
N ARG A 103 -31.91 -2.05 -21.00
CA ARG A 103 -33.24 -1.49 -20.69
C ARG A 103 -34.01 -2.36 -19.69
N LEU A 104 -34.06 -3.66 -19.91
CA LEU A 104 -34.73 -4.60 -19.00
C LEU A 104 -34.08 -4.65 -17.61
N SER A 105 -32.76 -4.47 -17.54
CA SER A 105 -32.04 -4.35 -16.28
C SER A 105 -32.35 -3.05 -15.55
N ILE A 106 -32.45 -1.92 -16.27
CA ILE A 106 -32.84 -0.62 -15.69
C ILE A 106 -34.23 -0.70 -15.08
N GLU A 107 -35.21 -1.25 -15.81
CA GLU A 107 -36.57 -1.49 -15.28
C GLU A 107 -36.53 -2.36 -14.02
N SER A 108 -35.68 -3.38 -13.99
CA SER A 108 -35.51 -4.24 -12.81
C SER A 108 -34.86 -3.50 -11.63
N MET A 109 -33.96 -2.54 -11.89
CA MET A 109 -33.38 -1.66 -10.87
C MET A 109 -34.43 -0.72 -10.29
N GLU A 110 -35.27 -0.11 -11.13
CA GLU A 110 -36.38 0.74 -10.68
C GLU A 110 -37.34 -0.03 -9.76
N VAL A 111 -37.68 -1.28 -10.13
CA VAL A 111 -38.50 -2.16 -9.27
C VAL A 111 -37.80 -2.48 -7.95
N ALA A 112 -36.48 -2.63 -7.93
CA ALA A 112 -35.70 -2.93 -6.73
C ALA A 112 -35.77 -1.82 -5.66
N LEU A 113 -36.13 -0.59 -6.03
CA LEU A 113 -36.37 0.52 -5.11
C LEU A 113 -37.67 0.34 -4.31
N SER A 114 -38.63 -0.44 -4.83
CA SER A 114 -39.99 -0.58 -4.29
C SER A 114 -40.18 -1.71 -3.26
N VAL A 115 -39.12 -2.13 -2.55
CA VAL A 115 -39.08 -3.25 -1.56
C VAL A 115 -39.35 -4.65 -2.16
N ARG A 116 -39.78 -4.75 -3.42
CA ARG A 116 -39.97 -6.03 -4.13
C ARG A 116 -38.62 -6.67 -4.46
N GLU A 117 -38.60 -8.01 -4.51
CA GLU A 117 -37.44 -8.77 -5.02
C GLU A 117 -37.27 -8.45 -6.52
N PRO A 118 -36.15 -7.86 -6.95
CA PRO A 118 -35.97 -7.53 -8.35
C PRO A 118 -35.62 -8.77 -9.18
N SER A 119 -35.93 -8.70 -10.47
CA SER A 119 -35.45 -9.69 -11.43
C SER A 119 -33.95 -9.49 -11.68
N LEU A 120 -33.19 -10.57 -11.59
CA LEU A 120 -31.76 -10.61 -11.91
C LEU A 120 -31.50 -11.23 -13.31
N PHE A 121 -32.56 -11.52 -14.05
CA PHE A 121 -32.51 -12.16 -15.37
C PHE A 121 -31.65 -11.36 -16.35
N ALA A 122 -31.88 -10.05 -16.47
CA ALA A 122 -31.17 -9.21 -17.43
C ALA A 122 -29.65 -9.21 -17.18
N ILE A 123 -29.21 -9.00 -15.93
CA ILE A 123 -27.79 -9.01 -15.56
C ILE A 123 -27.14 -10.37 -15.86
N ALA A 124 -27.82 -11.47 -15.53
CA ALA A 124 -27.33 -12.81 -15.82
C ALA A 124 -27.16 -13.06 -17.34
N LYS A 125 -28.06 -12.49 -18.16
CA LYS A 125 -28.01 -12.64 -19.62
C LYS A 125 -27.07 -11.65 -20.31
N ILE A 126 -26.82 -10.48 -19.71
CA ILE A 126 -25.71 -9.59 -20.08
C ILE A 126 -24.38 -10.34 -19.93
N LEU A 127 -24.17 -11.04 -18.81
CA LEU A 127 -22.97 -11.85 -18.57
C LEU A 127 -22.80 -12.96 -19.62
N GLU A 128 -23.85 -13.76 -19.89
CA GLU A 128 -23.77 -14.82 -20.91
C GLU A 128 -23.49 -14.24 -22.32
N THR A 129 -24.16 -13.14 -22.68
CA THR A 129 -23.98 -12.47 -23.97
C THR A 129 -22.56 -11.93 -24.12
N GLY A 130 -22.02 -11.28 -23.09
CA GLY A 130 -20.64 -10.78 -23.10
C GLY A 130 -19.62 -11.90 -23.28
N ARG A 131 -19.79 -13.01 -22.55
CA ARG A 131 -18.88 -14.18 -22.67
C ARG A 131 -18.92 -14.83 -24.06
N ALA A 132 -20.09 -14.89 -24.68
CA ALA A 132 -20.24 -15.44 -26.03
C ALA A 132 -19.58 -14.57 -27.12
N ASN A 133 -19.38 -13.27 -26.87
CA ASN A 133 -18.90 -12.30 -27.86
C ASN A 133 -17.51 -11.72 -27.55
N LEU A 134 -16.69 -12.41 -26.74
CA LEU A 134 -15.34 -11.94 -26.39
C LEU A 134 -14.44 -11.71 -27.61
N ASN A 135 -14.67 -12.42 -28.71
CA ASN A 135 -13.96 -12.23 -29.99
C ASN A 135 -14.10 -10.80 -30.58
N ARG A 136 -15.10 -10.03 -30.16
CA ARG A 136 -15.38 -8.66 -30.63
C ARG A 136 -15.70 -7.72 -29.46
N ILE A 137 -14.94 -7.87 -28.38
CA ILE A 137 -15.09 -7.15 -27.11
C ILE A 137 -15.20 -5.62 -27.28
N ASP A 138 -14.47 -5.01 -28.22
CA ASP A 138 -14.50 -3.56 -28.48
C ASP A 138 -15.89 -3.02 -28.84
N VAL A 139 -16.75 -3.87 -29.41
CA VAL A 139 -18.11 -3.51 -29.86
C VAL A 139 -19.04 -3.28 -28.66
N TRP A 140 -18.91 -4.09 -27.61
CA TRP A 140 -19.91 -4.16 -26.54
C TRP A 140 -19.39 -3.83 -25.15
N TRP A 141 -18.07 -3.80 -24.94
CA TRP A 141 -17.50 -3.67 -23.59
C TRP A 141 -18.00 -2.43 -22.87
N LYS A 142 -17.87 -1.25 -23.49
CA LYS A 142 -18.26 0.02 -22.90
C LYS A 142 -19.72 0.10 -22.45
N PRO A 143 -20.73 -0.18 -23.30
CA PRO A 143 -22.12 -0.11 -22.88
C PRO A 143 -22.44 -1.09 -21.75
N ILE A 144 -21.86 -2.31 -21.78
CA ILE A 144 -22.08 -3.30 -20.72
C ILE A 144 -21.36 -2.92 -19.42
N SER A 145 -20.09 -2.53 -19.47
CA SER A 145 -19.32 -2.18 -18.29
C SER A 145 -19.88 -0.94 -17.59
N SER A 146 -20.27 0.08 -18.36
CA SER A 146 -20.92 1.29 -17.81
C SER A 146 -22.20 0.94 -17.07
N HIS A 147 -23.09 0.14 -17.70
CA HIS A 147 -24.34 -0.27 -17.07
C HIS A 147 -24.10 -1.13 -15.82
N LEU A 148 -23.16 -2.08 -15.86
CA LEU A 148 -22.84 -2.90 -14.69
C LEU A 148 -22.28 -2.07 -13.53
N LEU A 149 -21.51 -1.00 -13.80
CA LEU A 149 -21.06 -0.07 -12.76
C LEU A 149 -22.22 0.69 -12.12
N ASP A 150 -23.25 1.07 -12.89
CA ASP A 150 -24.48 1.67 -12.35
C ASP A 150 -25.23 0.67 -11.46
N VAL A 151 -25.30 -0.60 -11.87
CA VAL A 151 -25.87 -1.69 -11.06
C VAL A 151 -25.08 -1.88 -9.75
N CYS A 152 -23.75 -1.82 -9.79
CA CYS A 152 -22.89 -1.91 -8.60
C CYS A 152 -23.07 -0.77 -7.60
N GLN A 153 -23.58 0.39 -8.04
CA GLN A 153 -23.88 1.53 -7.17
C GLN A 153 -25.30 1.50 -6.59
N HIS A 154 -26.10 0.50 -6.95
CA HIS A 154 -27.50 0.45 -6.56
C HIS A 154 -27.70 0.23 -5.04
N SER A 155 -28.76 0.80 -4.47
CA SER A 155 -29.05 0.68 -3.03
C SER A 155 -29.38 -0.75 -2.57
N ASN A 156 -30.01 -1.53 -3.45
CA ASN A 156 -30.34 -2.94 -3.23
C ASN A 156 -29.08 -3.84 -3.25
N PRO A 157 -28.76 -4.56 -2.16
CA PRO A 157 -27.56 -5.40 -2.08
C PRO A 157 -27.50 -6.53 -3.11
N ARG A 158 -28.63 -7.15 -3.46
CA ARG A 158 -28.64 -8.24 -4.46
C ARG A 158 -28.32 -7.75 -5.86
N MET A 159 -28.76 -6.53 -6.21
CA MET A 159 -28.37 -5.90 -7.48
C MET A 159 -26.87 -5.69 -7.51
N ARG A 160 -26.29 -5.10 -6.46
CA ARG A 160 -24.83 -4.89 -6.38
C ARG A 160 -24.06 -6.18 -6.46
N GLU A 161 -24.49 -7.20 -5.72
CA GLU A 161 -23.85 -8.52 -5.69
C GLU A 161 -23.74 -9.11 -7.10
N TRP A 162 -24.82 -9.06 -7.88
CA TRP A 162 -24.88 -9.58 -9.24
C TRP A 162 -24.23 -8.69 -10.29
N GLY A 163 -24.34 -7.36 -10.15
CA GLY A 163 -23.61 -6.41 -11.00
C GLY A 163 -22.11 -6.61 -10.87
N THR A 164 -21.63 -6.72 -9.63
CA THR A 164 -20.21 -6.94 -9.32
C THR A 164 -19.75 -8.30 -9.81
N GLU A 165 -20.54 -9.35 -9.57
CA GLU A 165 -20.27 -10.71 -10.09
C GLU A 165 -20.15 -10.72 -11.61
N ALA A 166 -21.11 -10.11 -12.31
CA ALA A 166 -21.10 -10.08 -13.77
C ALA A 166 -19.87 -9.33 -14.30
N LEU A 167 -19.53 -8.18 -13.73
CA LEU A 167 -18.39 -7.39 -14.17
C LEU A 167 -17.06 -8.11 -13.91
N THR A 168 -16.85 -8.65 -12.71
CA THR A 168 -15.59 -9.35 -12.38
C THR A 168 -15.42 -10.64 -13.18
N LEU A 169 -16.51 -11.38 -13.45
CA LEU A 169 -16.49 -12.57 -14.30
C LEU A 169 -16.23 -12.23 -15.77
N LEU A 170 -16.76 -11.12 -16.28
CA LEU A 170 -16.48 -10.65 -17.64
C LEU A 170 -15.00 -10.23 -17.76
N VAL A 171 -14.47 -9.48 -16.79
CA VAL A 171 -13.04 -9.12 -16.75
C VAL A 171 -12.17 -10.37 -16.76
N ARG A 172 -12.45 -11.34 -15.88
CA ARG A 172 -11.71 -12.61 -15.85
C ARG A 172 -11.81 -13.36 -17.18
N SER A 173 -13.01 -13.52 -17.72
CA SER A 173 -13.21 -14.21 -18.99
C SER A 173 -12.49 -13.50 -20.14
N ALA A 174 -12.44 -12.17 -20.12
CA ALA A 174 -11.73 -11.37 -21.11
C ALA A 174 -10.21 -11.51 -21.00
N LEU A 175 -9.65 -11.62 -19.79
CA LEU A 175 -8.21 -11.86 -19.58
C LEU A 175 -7.79 -13.29 -19.96
N GLU A 176 -8.68 -14.26 -19.83
CA GLU A 176 -8.44 -15.68 -20.18
C GLU A 176 -8.68 -15.99 -21.67
N PHE A 177 -9.35 -15.09 -22.40
CA PHE A 177 -9.71 -15.30 -23.79
C PHE A 177 -8.51 -15.23 -24.74
N LYS A 178 -8.48 -16.13 -25.73
CA LYS A 178 -7.44 -16.19 -26.76
C LYS A 178 -7.83 -15.32 -27.95
N TYR A 179 -7.41 -14.05 -27.93
CA TYR A 179 -7.57 -13.13 -29.05
C TYR A 179 -6.57 -13.41 -30.18
N GLU A 180 -6.85 -12.88 -31.37
CA GLU A 180 -5.95 -12.97 -32.53
C GLU A 180 -4.58 -12.34 -32.26
N LYS A 181 -4.58 -11.17 -31.59
CA LYS A 181 -3.39 -10.54 -31.02
C LYS A 181 -3.43 -10.70 -29.52
N ASN A 182 -2.31 -11.06 -28.89
CA ASN A 182 -2.26 -11.24 -27.44
C ASN A 182 -2.80 -9.99 -26.72
N LEU A 183 -3.70 -10.19 -25.76
CA LEU A 183 -4.32 -9.10 -25.01
C LEU A 183 -3.29 -8.21 -24.31
N PHE A 184 -2.24 -8.82 -23.77
CA PHE A 184 -1.22 -8.12 -22.99
C PHE A 184 -0.31 -7.24 -23.87
N ASP A 185 -0.29 -7.47 -25.18
CA ASP A 185 0.39 -6.62 -26.16
C ASP A 185 -0.51 -5.47 -26.68
N ASN A 186 -1.82 -5.53 -26.39
CA ASN A 186 -2.80 -4.51 -26.76
C ASN A 186 -3.15 -3.64 -25.55
N GLU A 187 -2.29 -2.64 -25.27
CA GLU A 187 -2.42 -1.75 -24.12
C GLU A 187 -3.81 -1.12 -24.00
N ARG A 188 -4.38 -0.65 -25.11
CA ARG A 188 -5.70 -0.01 -25.14
C ARG A 188 -6.79 -0.95 -24.63
N LEU A 189 -6.81 -2.18 -25.11
CA LEU A 189 -7.84 -3.16 -24.75
C LEU A 189 -7.63 -3.65 -23.31
N LEU A 190 -6.39 -3.94 -22.92
CA LEU A 190 -6.04 -4.32 -21.55
C LEU A 190 -6.46 -3.23 -20.55
N HIS A 191 -6.12 -1.97 -20.84
CA HIS A 191 -6.53 -0.82 -20.01
C HIS A 191 -8.04 -0.69 -19.95
N MET A 192 -8.75 -0.77 -21.07
CA MET A 192 -10.22 -0.68 -21.08
C MET A 192 -10.87 -1.75 -20.18
N ILE A 193 -10.33 -2.97 -20.16
CA ILE A 193 -10.84 -4.07 -19.34
C ILE A 193 -10.53 -3.82 -17.85
N ILE A 194 -9.26 -3.59 -17.50
CA ILE A 194 -8.85 -3.46 -16.10
C ILE A 194 -9.36 -2.14 -15.48
N LEU A 195 -9.55 -1.08 -16.26
CA LEU A 195 -10.13 0.18 -15.76
C LEU A 195 -11.53 0.01 -15.18
N SER A 196 -12.38 -0.83 -15.79
CA SER A 196 -13.70 -1.14 -15.21
C SER A 196 -13.59 -1.82 -13.84
N LEU A 197 -12.55 -2.63 -13.63
CA LEU A 197 -12.25 -3.19 -12.32
C LEU A 197 -11.80 -2.08 -11.38
N HIS A 198 -11.01 -1.11 -11.83
CA HIS A 198 -10.60 0.04 -11.01
C HIS A 198 -11.76 0.96 -10.62
N GLU A 199 -12.74 1.18 -11.49
CA GLU A 199 -13.92 2.01 -11.22
C GLU A 199 -14.76 1.48 -10.05
N LEU A 200 -14.77 0.16 -9.81
CA LEU A 200 -15.37 -0.43 -8.60
C LEU A 200 -14.73 0.08 -7.30
N SER A 201 -13.50 0.62 -7.34
CA SER A 201 -12.83 1.20 -6.16
C SER A 201 -13.47 2.49 -5.68
N ILE A 202 -14.19 3.17 -6.56
CA ILE A 202 -14.87 4.44 -6.28
C ILE A 202 -16.19 4.19 -5.54
N ILE A 203 -16.74 2.98 -5.67
CA ILE A 203 -18.02 2.59 -5.08
C ILE A 203 -17.85 2.35 -3.58
N GLN A 204 -18.64 3.03 -2.76
CA GLN A 204 -18.50 3.06 -1.30
C GLN A 204 -18.97 1.77 -0.59
N TYR A 205 -19.64 0.86 -1.30
CA TYR A 205 -20.20 -0.33 -0.70
C TYR A 205 -19.13 -1.41 -0.48
N SER A 206 -19.00 -1.88 0.77
CA SER A 206 -17.97 -2.84 1.18
C SER A 206 -18.09 -4.21 0.50
N ASP A 207 -19.31 -4.65 0.20
CA ASP A 207 -19.58 -5.91 -0.52
C ASP A 207 -19.02 -5.88 -1.96
N VAL A 208 -19.17 -4.75 -2.65
CA VAL A 208 -18.60 -4.51 -3.99
C VAL A 208 -17.07 -4.52 -3.93
N ARG A 209 -16.50 -3.78 -2.98
CA ARG A 209 -15.04 -3.71 -2.77
C ARG A 209 -14.44 -5.06 -2.43
N GLN A 210 -15.14 -5.88 -1.65
CA GLN A 210 -14.69 -7.23 -1.30
C GLN A 210 -14.56 -8.09 -2.56
N LYS A 211 -15.63 -8.23 -3.35
CA LYS A 211 -15.60 -9.01 -4.60
C LYS A 211 -14.58 -8.50 -5.61
N GLN A 212 -14.37 -7.18 -5.68
CA GLN A 212 -13.35 -6.59 -6.54
C GLN A 212 -11.93 -7.01 -6.12
N LEU A 213 -11.63 -7.01 -4.81
CA LEU A 213 -10.35 -7.49 -4.31
C LEU A 213 -10.18 -9.01 -4.50
N GLU A 214 -11.26 -9.80 -4.40
CA GLU A 214 -11.23 -11.24 -4.72
C GLU A 214 -10.87 -11.45 -6.20
N ALA A 215 -11.49 -10.66 -7.10
CA ALA A 215 -11.16 -10.68 -8.52
C ALA A 215 -9.72 -10.21 -8.79
N THR A 216 -9.27 -9.15 -8.10
CA THR A 216 -7.90 -8.64 -8.22
C THR A 216 -6.88 -9.70 -7.80
N LEU A 217 -7.12 -10.39 -6.69
CA LEU A 217 -6.27 -11.49 -6.24
C LEU A 217 -6.24 -12.64 -7.27
N SER A 218 -7.40 -13.02 -7.81
CA SER A 218 -7.48 -14.04 -8.86
C SER A 218 -6.69 -13.63 -10.12
N ILE A 219 -6.75 -12.36 -10.52
CA ILE A 219 -6.00 -11.83 -11.67
C ILE A 219 -4.49 -11.88 -11.38
N LEU A 220 -4.05 -11.48 -10.18
CA LEU A 220 -2.65 -11.57 -9.79
C LEU A 220 -2.15 -13.02 -9.83
N THR A 221 -2.91 -13.98 -9.31
CA THR A 221 -2.53 -15.39 -9.32
C THR A 221 -2.44 -15.97 -10.74
N ASN A 222 -3.38 -15.61 -11.63
CA ASN A 222 -3.47 -16.23 -12.96
C ASN A 222 -2.66 -15.50 -14.04
N ASN A 223 -2.51 -14.18 -13.93
CA ASN A 223 -1.98 -13.31 -14.98
C ASN A 223 -0.85 -12.39 -14.50
N GLY A 224 -0.43 -12.45 -13.22
CA GLY A 224 0.58 -11.57 -12.62
C GLY A 224 1.82 -11.33 -13.49
N PRO A 225 2.52 -12.37 -13.97
CA PRO A 225 3.72 -12.22 -14.81
C PRO A 225 3.47 -11.54 -16.16
N THR A 226 2.24 -11.58 -16.66
CA THR A 226 1.86 -11.08 -17.99
C THR A 226 1.22 -9.68 -17.99
N LEU A 227 0.95 -9.09 -16.82
CA LEU A 227 0.14 -7.86 -16.71
C LEU A 227 0.72 -6.63 -17.43
N GLN A 228 2.04 -6.55 -17.66
CA GLN A 228 2.71 -5.45 -18.37
C GLN A 228 2.16 -4.04 -17.99
N THR A 229 1.45 -3.35 -18.91
CA THR A 229 0.91 -2.01 -18.70
C THR A 229 -0.34 -1.96 -17.81
N GLY A 230 -0.87 -3.10 -17.38
CA GLY A 230 -1.94 -3.22 -16.40
C GLY A 230 -1.50 -2.99 -14.95
N TRP A 231 -0.19 -3.06 -14.66
CA TRP A 231 0.34 -2.91 -13.30
C TRP A 231 -0.10 -1.64 -12.58
N PRO A 232 -0.03 -0.43 -13.17
CA PRO A 232 -0.45 0.80 -12.48
C PRO A 232 -1.90 0.74 -11.99
N ILE A 233 -2.79 0.14 -12.79
CA ILE A 233 -4.21 0.05 -12.47
C ILE A 233 -4.43 -0.92 -11.30
N ILE A 234 -3.77 -2.09 -11.33
CA ILE A 234 -3.84 -3.08 -10.23
C ILE A 234 -3.26 -2.51 -8.93
N LEU A 235 -2.13 -1.81 -9.00
CA LEU A 235 -1.52 -1.15 -7.83
C LEU A 235 -2.44 -0.06 -7.27
N ASN A 236 -3.12 0.71 -8.12
CA ASN A 236 -4.11 1.70 -7.67
C ASN A 236 -5.35 1.06 -7.05
N ILE A 237 -5.82 -0.08 -7.55
CA ILE A 237 -6.92 -0.85 -6.91
C ILE A 237 -6.54 -1.22 -5.48
N ILE A 238 -5.34 -1.77 -5.27
CA ILE A 238 -4.84 -2.13 -3.93
C ILE A 238 -4.67 -0.86 -3.08
N GLY A 239 -4.06 0.19 -3.65
CA GLY A 239 -3.76 1.45 -2.99
C GLY A 239 -4.97 2.34 -2.66
N SER A 240 -6.13 2.07 -3.26
CA SER A 240 -7.37 2.80 -2.98
C SER A 240 -7.96 2.50 -1.59
N ILE A 241 -7.58 1.38 -0.98
CA ILE A 241 -7.99 1.07 0.40
C ILE A 241 -7.49 2.14 1.37
N SER A 242 -8.40 2.64 2.19
CA SER A 242 -8.19 3.72 3.17
C SER A 242 -8.50 3.24 4.59
N ARG A 243 -8.22 4.10 5.58
CA ARG A 243 -8.51 3.86 7.00
C ARG A 243 -10.01 3.78 7.32
N GLU A 244 -10.87 4.20 6.40
CA GLU A 244 -12.33 4.19 6.57
C GLU A 244 -12.94 2.81 6.24
N HIS A 245 -12.19 1.96 5.53
CA HIS A 245 -12.64 0.62 5.20
C HIS A 245 -12.56 -0.29 6.43
N ASN A 246 -13.37 -1.35 6.43
CA ASN A 246 -13.35 -2.34 7.49
C ASN A 246 -12.09 -3.24 7.43
N ASP A 247 -11.76 -3.86 8.55
CA ASP A 247 -10.56 -4.68 8.70
C ASP A 247 -10.46 -5.83 7.68
N SER A 248 -11.61 -6.41 7.28
CA SER A 248 -11.62 -7.51 6.30
C SER A 248 -11.10 -7.07 4.95
N LEU A 249 -11.54 -5.90 4.46
CA LEU A 249 -11.07 -5.35 3.19
C LEU A 249 -9.60 -4.97 3.26
N ILE A 250 -9.16 -4.40 4.38
CA ILE A 250 -7.76 -4.03 4.58
C ILE A 250 -6.86 -5.27 4.58
N ARG A 251 -7.24 -6.34 5.28
CA ARG A 251 -6.50 -7.62 5.26
C ARG A 251 -6.44 -8.23 3.87
N GLN A 252 -7.54 -8.19 3.12
CA GLN A 252 -7.60 -8.74 1.78
C GLN A 252 -6.73 -7.96 0.78
N ALA A 253 -6.72 -6.63 0.87
CA ALA A 253 -5.82 -5.81 0.04
C ALA A 253 -4.36 -5.99 0.47
N GLN A 254 -4.07 -6.20 1.75
CA GLN A 254 -2.73 -6.56 2.23
C GLN A 254 -2.27 -7.90 1.64
N GLN A 255 -3.15 -8.89 1.50
CA GLN A 255 -2.82 -10.16 0.83
C GLN A 255 -2.42 -9.95 -0.64
N CYS A 256 -3.18 -9.11 -1.35
CA CYS A 256 -2.84 -8.73 -2.73
C CYS A 256 -1.46 -8.04 -2.77
N LEU A 257 -1.23 -7.07 -1.89
CA LEU A 257 0.02 -6.33 -1.80
C LEU A 257 1.22 -7.22 -1.50
N GLN A 258 1.06 -8.16 -0.56
CA GLN A 258 2.09 -9.11 -0.19
C GLN A 258 2.49 -9.95 -1.40
N LEU A 259 1.52 -10.57 -2.09
CA LEU A 259 1.75 -11.36 -3.29
C LEU A 259 2.50 -10.56 -4.38
N VAL A 260 2.12 -9.30 -4.59
CA VAL A 260 2.82 -8.42 -5.55
C VAL A 260 4.30 -8.25 -5.20
N VAL A 261 4.62 -7.95 -3.94
CA VAL A 261 6.01 -7.68 -3.52
C VAL A 261 6.83 -8.97 -3.41
N THR A 262 6.24 -10.09 -2.98
CA THR A 262 6.98 -11.33 -2.77
C THR A 262 7.19 -12.14 -4.05
N ASP A 263 6.22 -12.15 -4.96
CA ASP A 263 6.22 -13.07 -6.10
C ASP A 263 6.38 -12.35 -7.45
N PHE A 264 5.99 -11.07 -7.54
CA PHE A 264 5.92 -10.35 -8.82
C PHE A 264 6.79 -9.11 -8.91
N LEU A 265 7.61 -8.81 -7.89
CA LEU A 265 8.44 -7.60 -7.90
C LEU A 265 9.39 -7.54 -9.11
N SER A 266 9.88 -8.68 -9.58
CA SER A 266 10.74 -8.79 -10.76
C SER A 266 10.03 -8.63 -12.10
N THR A 267 8.70 -8.73 -12.14
CA THR A 267 7.90 -8.62 -13.37
C THR A 267 7.31 -7.23 -13.55
N ILE A 268 7.40 -6.37 -12.53
CA ILE A 268 6.90 -4.98 -12.57
C ILE A 268 7.96 -4.08 -13.21
N PRO A 269 7.61 -3.33 -14.28
CA PRO A 269 8.49 -2.32 -14.83
C PRO A 269 8.95 -1.29 -13.79
N ILE A 270 10.22 -0.88 -13.85
CA ILE A 270 10.85 0.03 -12.90
C ILE A 270 10.07 1.35 -12.71
N CYS A 271 9.50 1.89 -13.80
CA CYS A 271 8.71 3.12 -13.78
C CYS A 271 7.46 3.05 -12.88
N TYR A 272 6.97 1.84 -12.58
CA TYR A 272 5.80 1.62 -11.72
C TYR A 272 6.16 1.29 -10.27
N LEU A 273 7.43 1.00 -9.96
CA LEU A 273 7.86 0.71 -8.59
C LEU A 273 7.63 1.89 -7.65
N GLY A 274 7.70 3.14 -8.15
CA GLY A 274 7.39 4.32 -7.36
C GLY A 274 5.93 4.36 -6.86
N ILE A 275 4.99 3.81 -7.66
CA ILE A 275 3.59 3.64 -7.24
C ILE A 275 3.52 2.57 -6.15
N LEU A 276 4.16 1.42 -6.38
CA LEU A 276 4.18 0.31 -5.42
C LEU A 276 4.76 0.73 -4.05
N ILE A 277 5.88 1.46 -4.02
CA ILE A 277 6.48 1.96 -2.77
C ILE A 277 5.46 2.83 -2.00
N LYS A 278 4.75 3.72 -2.69
CA LYS A 278 3.73 4.58 -2.08
C LYS A 278 2.55 3.76 -1.53
N VAL A 279 2.12 2.73 -2.25
CA VAL A 279 1.07 1.81 -1.79
C VAL A 279 1.53 1.06 -0.54
N VAL A 280 2.72 0.45 -0.56
CA VAL A 280 3.26 -0.26 0.61
C VAL A 280 3.39 0.67 1.82
N ALA A 281 3.93 1.88 1.63
CA ALA A 281 4.03 2.86 2.69
C ALA A 281 2.67 3.22 3.29
N LYS A 282 1.61 3.35 2.47
CA LYS A 282 0.24 3.60 2.96
C LYS A 282 -0.24 2.52 3.92
N PHE A 283 0.07 1.25 3.65
CA PHE A 283 -0.23 0.15 4.57
C PHE A 283 0.63 0.21 5.86
N GLY A 284 1.87 0.72 5.77
CA GLY A 284 2.69 1.06 6.94
C GLY A 284 2.01 2.06 7.89
N PHE A 285 1.24 3.01 7.35
CA PHE A 285 0.45 3.99 8.12
C PHE A 285 -0.95 3.51 8.50
N GLN A 286 -1.28 2.22 8.31
CA GLN A 286 -2.55 1.69 8.75
C GLN A 286 -2.59 1.61 10.28
N GLU A 287 -3.64 2.16 10.90
CA GLU A 287 -3.76 2.28 12.36
C GLU A 287 -4.57 1.15 12.98
N GLN A 288 -5.47 0.53 12.22
CA GLN A 288 -6.39 -0.50 12.72
C GLN A 288 -5.69 -1.81 13.14
N ASP A 289 -4.66 -2.22 12.41
CA ASP A 289 -3.91 -3.47 12.67
C ASP A 289 -2.41 -3.21 12.64
N LEU A 290 -1.77 -3.34 13.81
CA LEU A 290 -0.33 -3.17 13.96
C LEU A 290 0.47 -4.15 13.10
N ASN A 291 -0.02 -5.38 12.92
CA ASN A 291 0.69 -6.40 12.15
C ASN A 291 0.71 -6.07 10.67
N ILE A 292 -0.34 -5.44 10.14
CA ILE A 292 -0.38 -4.96 8.76
C ILE A 292 0.68 -3.88 8.54
N ALA A 293 0.78 -2.92 9.45
CA ALA A 293 1.80 -1.88 9.40
C ALA A 293 3.23 -2.43 9.50
N LEU A 294 3.48 -3.37 10.43
CA LEU A 294 4.79 -4.03 10.56
C LEU A 294 5.14 -4.88 9.34
N SER A 295 4.16 -5.62 8.79
CA SER A 295 4.32 -6.40 7.56
C SER A 295 4.70 -5.50 6.39
N ALA A 296 4.05 -4.34 6.24
CA ALA A 296 4.37 -3.36 5.20
C ALA A 296 5.80 -2.80 5.33
N ILE A 297 6.30 -2.57 6.55
CA ILE A 297 7.72 -2.19 6.75
C ILE A 297 8.65 -3.31 6.27
N GLY A 298 8.31 -4.58 6.52
CA GLY A 298 9.02 -5.73 5.97
C GLY A 298 8.98 -5.78 4.44
N LEU A 299 7.86 -5.41 3.82
CA LEU A 299 7.77 -5.30 2.36
C LEU A 299 8.65 -4.18 1.80
N LEU A 300 8.76 -3.02 2.48
CA LEU A 300 9.69 -1.94 2.09
C LEU A 300 11.16 -2.40 2.15
N TRP A 301 11.52 -3.24 3.13
CA TRP A 301 12.83 -3.89 3.16
C TRP A 301 13.08 -4.74 1.90
N ASN A 302 12.14 -5.63 1.57
CA ASN A 302 12.25 -6.50 0.39
C ASN A 302 12.41 -5.70 -0.91
N MET A 303 11.66 -4.60 -1.03
CA MET A 303 11.79 -3.70 -2.19
C MET A 303 13.17 -3.07 -2.27
N THR A 304 13.78 -2.72 -1.14
CA THR A 304 15.12 -2.14 -1.12
C THR A 304 16.19 -3.14 -1.54
N ASP A 305 16.11 -4.37 -1.02
CA ASP A 305 17.01 -5.46 -1.41
C ASP A 305 16.91 -5.77 -2.91
N TYR A 306 15.71 -5.71 -3.47
CA TYR A 306 15.50 -5.88 -4.90
C TYR A 306 16.14 -4.75 -5.72
N LEU A 307 15.89 -3.48 -5.37
CA LEU A 307 16.49 -2.31 -6.02
C LEU A 307 18.02 -2.34 -5.93
N PHE A 308 18.58 -2.82 -4.82
CA PHE A 308 20.02 -3.02 -4.67
C PHE A 308 20.57 -4.03 -5.68
N ARG A 309 19.95 -5.21 -5.80
CA ARG A 309 20.37 -6.23 -6.77
C ARG A 309 20.30 -5.71 -8.20
N MET A 310 19.26 -4.94 -8.54
CA MET A 310 19.16 -4.30 -9.86
C MET A 310 20.33 -3.36 -10.13
N LYS A 311 20.66 -2.49 -9.17
CA LYS A 311 21.74 -1.53 -9.31
C LYS A 311 23.12 -2.20 -9.38
N GLU A 312 23.33 -3.25 -8.60
CA GLU A 312 24.56 -4.05 -8.63
C GLU A 312 24.77 -4.70 -10.00
N GLN A 313 23.71 -5.28 -10.59
CA GLN A 313 23.76 -5.83 -11.94
C GLN A 313 24.08 -4.76 -13.00
N GLU A 314 23.48 -3.58 -12.89
CA GLU A 314 23.75 -2.45 -13.78
C GLU A 314 25.24 -2.05 -13.75
N HIS A 315 25.84 -1.97 -12.55
CA HIS A 315 27.27 -1.69 -12.40
C HIS A 315 28.16 -2.79 -13.00
N GLN A 316 27.79 -4.05 -12.87
CA GLN A 316 28.55 -5.17 -13.46
C GLN A 316 28.51 -5.14 -14.99
N LEU A 317 27.36 -4.82 -15.60
CA LEU A 317 27.20 -4.70 -17.06
C LEU A 317 28.00 -3.53 -17.65
N LYS A 318 28.07 -2.40 -16.93
CA LYS A 318 28.88 -1.24 -17.33
C LYS A 318 30.38 -1.52 -17.33
N ASN A 319 30.87 -2.34 -16.40
CA ASN A 319 32.28 -2.71 -16.33
C ASN A 319 32.73 -3.67 -17.45
N VAL A 320 31.79 -4.29 -18.19
CA VAL A 320 32.09 -5.22 -19.29
C VAL A 320 32.01 -4.53 -20.66
N ASN A 321 31.20 -3.47 -20.81
CA ASN A 321 31.00 -2.74 -22.07
C ASN A 321 31.57 -1.32 -22.00
N ASP A 322 32.89 -1.19 -22.12
CA ASP A 322 33.66 0.07 -22.18
C ASP A 322 33.39 0.92 -23.47
N TYR A 323 32.35 0.59 -24.25
CA TYR A 323 32.07 1.16 -25.58
C TYR A 323 30.69 1.82 -25.72
N LEU A 324 29.91 1.98 -24.64
CA LEU A 324 28.61 2.68 -24.70
C LEU A 324 28.78 4.17 -24.37
N ASP A 325 28.13 5.02 -25.17
CA ASP A 325 28.19 6.49 -25.09
C ASP A 325 27.79 6.96 -23.68
N PRO A 326 28.65 7.73 -22.97
CA PRO A 326 28.37 8.23 -21.63
C PRO A 326 27.03 8.96 -21.49
N ASN A 327 26.49 9.55 -22.56
CA ASN A 327 25.30 10.40 -22.51
C ASN A 327 23.95 9.65 -22.48
N GLU A 328 23.87 8.38 -22.88
CA GLU A 328 22.61 7.59 -22.76
C GLU A 328 22.42 6.98 -21.36
N ILE A 329 23.48 6.96 -20.55
CA ILE A 329 23.53 6.24 -19.27
C ILE A 329 23.08 7.09 -18.07
N TYR A 330 23.24 8.42 -18.15
CA TYR A 330 22.94 9.31 -17.02
C TYR A 330 21.44 9.42 -16.70
N ASP A 331 20.54 9.22 -17.66
CA ASP A 331 19.08 9.28 -17.40
C ASP A 331 18.54 8.04 -16.66
N SER A 332 19.18 6.88 -16.80
CA SER A 332 18.76 5.62 -16.14
C SER A 332 19.11 5.59 -14.64
N LEU A 333 20.30 6.09 -14.29
CA LEU A 333 20.84 6.04 -12.92
C LEU A 333 20.01 6.85 -11.92
N THR A 334 19.42 7.94 -12.39
CA THR A 334 18.54 8.80 -11.59
C THR A 334 17.28 8.05 -11.14
N SER A 335 16.78 7.09 -11.92
CA SER A 335 15.52 6.39 -11.61
C SER A 335 15.59 5.45 -10.39
N ILE A 336 16.65 4.64 -10.23
CA ILE A 336 16.78 3.73 -9.07
C ILE A 336 17.09 4.52 -7.78
N GLU A 337 17.99 5.51 -7.86
CA GLU A 337 18.30 6.36 -6.71
C GLU A 337 17.08 7.18 -6.28
N GLU A 338 16.27 7.68 -7.20
CA GLU A 338 14.99 8.33 -6.90
C GLU A 338 14.03 7.39 -6.16
N LEU A 339 13.90 6.13 -6.59
CA LEU A 339 13.08 5.13 -5.91
C LEU A 339 13.57 4.88 -4.48
N TRP A 340 14.88 4.77 -4.26
CA TRP A 340 15.44 4.69 -2.91
C TRP A 340 15.16 5.93 -2.08
N MET A 341 15.27 7.14 -2.64
CA MET A 341 14.93 8.36 -1.91
C MET A 341 13.45 8.41 -1.52
N ILE A 342 12.54 7.96 -2.39
CA ILE A 342 11.13 7.80 -2.04
C ILE A 342 10.98 6.83 -0.85
N LEU A 343 11.67 5.69 -0.90
CA LEU A 343 11.62 4.66 0.13
C LEU A 343 12.15 5.16 1.48
N TYR A 344 13.33 5.81 1.49
CA TYR A 344 13.93 6.38 2.71
C TYR A 344 13.05 7.47 3.32
N ARG A 345 12.44 8.34 2.48
CA ARG A 345 11.46 9.33 2.95
C ARG A 345 10.25 8.64 3.59
N LYS A 346 9.69 7.59 2.95
CA LYS A 346 8.54 6.87 3.50
C LYS A 346 8.82 6.17 4.82
N LEU A 347 9.99 5.60 5.00
CA LEU A 347 10.38 5.04 6.30
C LEU A 347 10.67 6.11 7.33
N SER A 348 11.31 7.21 6.94
CA SER A 348 11.50 8.37 7.81
C SER A 348 10.15 8.87 8.34
N GLU A 349 9.14 9.02 7.49
CA GLU A 349 7.77 9.36 7.91
C GLU A 349 7.20 8.32 8.91
N LEU A 350 7.41 7.01 8.69
CA LEU A 350 6.96 5.94 9.61
C LEU A 350 7.68 5.94 10.97
N THR A 351 8.91 6.48 11.05
CA THR A 351 9.59 6.66 12.35
C THR A 351 8.92 7.69 13.25
N MET A 352 7.97 8.47 12.71
CA MET A 352 7.19 9.48 13.43
C MET A 352 5.79 8.97 13.81
N ASP A 353 5.50 7.68 13.62
CA ASP A 353 4.22 7.07 13.97
C ASP A 353 3.96 7.12 15.50
N GLN A 354 2.70 7.27 15.91
CA GLN A 354 2.34 7.32 17.34
C GLN A 354 2.67 6.03 18.08
N ARG A 355 2.71 4.89 17.38
CA ARG A 355 2.94 3.56 17.95
C ARG A 355 4.44 3.27 18.05
N PRO A 356 4.99 3.05 19.25
CA PRO A 356 6.44 2.82 19.44
C PRO A 356 7.00 1.63 18.63
N ALA A 357 6.21 0.56 18.48
CA ALA A 357 6.61 -0.62 17.72
C ALA A 357 6.88 -0.30 16.24
N ILE A 358 6.05 0.57 15.63
CA ILE A 358 6.22 1.02 14.24
C ILE A 358 7.47 1.89 14.14
N ARG A 359 7.64 2.86 15.05
CA ARG A 359 8.84 3.71 15.06
C ARG A 359 10.13 2.91 15.15
N LYS A 360 10.16 1.94 16.08
CA LYS A 360 11.31 1.04 16.29
C LYS A 360 11.61 0.23 15.03
N SER A 361 10.59 -0.40 14.45
CA SER A 361 10.75 -1.20 13.24
C SER A 361 11.22 -0.34 12.06
N ALA A 362 10.55 0.78 11.78
CA ALA A 362 10.88 1.67 10.67
C ALA A 362 12.29 2.26 10.79
N SER A 363 12.69 2.69 11.98
CA SER A 363 14.03 3.25 12.22
C SER A 363 15.12 2.20 12.04
N SER A 364 14.92 1.01 12.61
CA SER A 364 15.83 -0.13 12.44
C SER A 364 16.00 -0.49 10.97
N THR A 365 14.88 -0.61 10.25
CA THR A 365 14.89 -0.93 8.82
C THR A 365 15.60 0.18 8.03
N LEU A 366 15.28 1.46 8.26
CA LEU A 366 15.89 2.62 7.59
C LEU A 366 17.42 2.60 7.70
N PHE A 367 17.96 2.57 8.92
CA PHE A 367 19.42 2.61 9.12
C PHE A 367 20.11 1.34 8.63
N THR A 368 19.46 0.18 8.75
CA THR A 368 20.02 -1.07 8.23
C THR A 368 20.16 -0.99 6.71
N MET A 369 19.15 -0.48 5.99
CA MET A 369 19.24 -0.35 4.54
C MET A 369 20.27 0.69 4.09
N ILE A 370 20.36 1.83 4.77
CA ILE A 370 21.38 2.84 4.46
C ILE A 370 22.79 2.24 4.65
N THR A 371 22.98 1.46 5.73
CA THR A 371 24.27 0.83 6.02
C THR A 371 24.62 -0.24 4.99
N SER A 372 23.67 -1.13 4.66
CA SER A 372 23.88 -2.24 3.72
C SER A 372 24.03 -1.78 2.27
N HIS A 373 23.21 -0.80 1.84
CA HIS A 373 23.04 -0.49 0.42
C HIS A 373 23.63 0.87 0.02
N GLY A 374 23.93 1.74 1.00
CA GLY A 374 24.40 3.10 0.76
C GLY A 374 25.75 3.21 0.03
N GLN A 375 26.51 2.12 -0.09
CA GLN A 375 27.76 2.10 -0.86
C GLN A 375 27.55 2.36 -2.36
N LEU A 376 26.37 2.06 -2.89
CA LEU A 376 26.05 2.28 -4.30
C LEU A 376 25.49 3.68 -4.58
N LEU A 377 25.25 4.51 -3.57
CA LEU A 377 24.70 5.86 -3.75
C LEU A 377 25.76 6.81 -4.31
N SER A 378 25.36 7.61 -5.30
CA SER A 378 26.14 8.74 -5.80
C SER A 378 26.36 9.81 -4.73
N THR A 379 27.34 10.70 -4.95
CA THR A 379 27.60 11.85 -4.07
C THR A 379 26.37 12.76 -3.95
N GLY A 380 25.67 13.02 -5.07
CA GLY A 380 24.43 13.79 -5.09
C GLY A 380 23.31 13.12 -4.28
N ALA A 381 23.13 11.81 -4.45
CA ALA A 381 22.15 11.04 -3.68
C ALA A 381 22.45 11.03 -2.17
N TRP A 382 23.72 10.95 -1.77
CA TRP A 382 24.14 11.07 -0.37
C TRP A 382 23.83 12.45 0.21
N SER A 383 24.07 13.52 -0.54
CA SER A 383 23.69 14.88 -0.13
C SER A 383 22.17 14.98 0.10
N ILE A 384 21.37 14.45 -0.83
CA ILE A 384 19.89 14.40 -0.68
C ILE A 384 19.49 13.60 0.56
N LEU A 385 20.07 12.41 0.77
CA LEU A 385 19.77 11.56 1.93
C LEU A 385 20.04 12.27 3.25
N ILE A 386 21.20 12.92 3.38
CA ILE A 386 21.58 13.64 4.60
C ILE A 386 20.65 14.83 4.84
N TRP A 387 20.51 15.71 3.85
CA TRP A 387 19.82 16.99 4.02
C TRP A 387 18.30 16.90 3.96
N GLN A 388 17.74 15.96 3.22
CA GLN A 388 16.30 15.86 2.99
C GLN A 388 15.65 14.69 3.73
N VAL A 389 16.42 13.77 4.31
CA VAL A 389 15.88 12.65 5.08
C VAL A 389 16.43 12.62 6.51
N LEU A 390 17.75 12.50 6.71
CA LEU A 390 18.33 12.20 8.03
C LEU A 390 18.28 13.38 9.00
N PHE A 391 18.70 14.57 8.58
CA PHE A 391 18.63 15.75 9.45
C PHE A 391 17.19 16.21 9.72
N PRO A 392 16.28 16.28 8.73
CA PRO A 392 14.87 16.53 9.02
C PRO A 392 14.29 15.48 9.96
N LEU A 393 14.61 14.19 9.78
CA LEU A 393 14.17 13.13 10.68
C LEU A 393 14.58 13.40 12.14
N PHE A 394 15.85 13.72 12.35
CA PHE A 394 16.38 14.05 13.66
C PHE A 394 15.62 15.22 14.29
N GLU A 395 15.42 16.31 13.56
CA GLU A 395 14.72 17.51 14.02
C GLU A 395 13.26 17.21 14.41
N HIS A 396 12.52 16.45 13.59
CA HIS A 396 11.14 16.11 13.90
C HIS A 396 11.03 15.23 15.16
N VAL A 397 11.87 14.20 15.30
CA VAL A 397 11.85 13.33 16.49
C VAL A 397 12.21 14.11 17.75
N GLU A 398 13.16 15.03 17.66
CA GLU A 398 13.48 15.96 18.73
C GLU A 398 12.25 16.82 19.14
N GLN A 399 11.52 17.37 18.16
CA GLN A 399 10.30 18.14 18.42
C GLN A 399 9.22 17.29 19.11
N PHE A 400 9.00 16.04 18.67
CA PHE A 400 8.07 15.11 19.31
C PHE A 400 8.46 14.81 20.76
N PHE A 401 9.74 14.57 21.02
CA PHE A 401 10.23 14.35 22.38
C PHE A 401 9.97 15.55 23.29
N TYR A 402 10.33 16.77 22.87
CA TYR A 402 10.10 17.96 23.69
C TYR A 402 8.62 18.29 23.87
N THR A 403 7.77 17.97 22.89
CA THR A 403 6.32 18.10 23.02
C THR A 403 5.79 17.15 24.09
N ALA A 404 6.16 15.87 24.03
CA ALA A 404 5.78 14.87 25.02
C ALA A 404 6.29 15.20 26.44
N SER A 405 7.51 15.75 26.54
CA SER A 405 8.09 16.19 27.82
C SER A 405 7.30 17.37 28.43
N LYS A 406 6.94 18.39 27.62
CA LYS A 406 6.10 19.51 28.06
C LYS A 406 4.71 19.07 28.51
N GLU A 407 4.08 18.16 27.77
CA GLU A 407 2.76 17.61 28.14
C GLU A 407 2.81 16.89 29.48
N ARG A 408 3.88 16.14 29.75
CA ARG A 408 4.10 15.49 31.05
C ARG A 408 4.26 16.51 32.18
N GLU A 409 5.10 17.53 31.99
CA GLU A 409 5.28 18.61 32.99
C GLU A 409 3.95 19.30 33.31
N GLN A 410 3.12 19.58 32.29
CA GLN A 410 1.79 20.18 32.47
C GLN A 410 0.83 19.26 33.22
N MET A 411 0.79 17.97 32.87
CA MET A 411 -0.04 16.97 33.57
C MET A 411 0.35 16.87 35.05
N GLN A 412 1.65 16.89 35.36
CA GLN A 412 2.16 16.83 36.73
C GLN A 412 1.76 18.10 37.52
N GLN A 413 1.92 19.29 36.94
CA GLN A 413 1.50 20.55 37.57
C GLN A 413 -0.02 20.61 37.81
N GLN A 414 -0.83 20.13 36.86
CA GLN A 414 -2.28 20.05 37.03
C GLN A 414 -2.69 19.06 38.13
N GLN A 415 -2.00 17.93 38.26
CA GLN A 415 -2.26 16.97 39.35
C GLN A 415 -1.95 17.59 40.71
N LEU A 416 -0.80 18.25 40.89
CA LEU A 416 -0.45 18.95 42.13
C LEU A 416 -1.47 20.04 42.52
N SER A 417 -2.10 20.70 41.54
CA SER A 417 -3.12 21.73 41.81
C SER A 417 -4.49 21.16 42.25
N LYS A 418 -4.79 19.89 41.94
CA LYS A 418 -6.09 19.24 42.24
C LYS A 418 -6.08 18.36 43.50
N SER A 419 -4.91 17.96 44.01
CA SER A 419 -4.77 17.08 45.19
C SER A 419 -4.97 17.75 46.56
N SER A 420 -5.56 18.95 46.62
CA SER A 420 -5.91 19.58 47.90
C SER A 420 -7.11 18.94 48.63
N GLY A 421 -7.68 17.83 48.11
CA GLY A 421 -8.73 17.08 48.79
C GLY A 421 -8.99 15.68 48.22
N GLY A 422 -8.33 14.67 48.80
CA GLY A 422 -8.83 13.28 48.79
C GLY A 422 -8.12 12.27 47.87
N GLN A 423 -7.54 11.25 48.53
CA GLN A 423 -7.08 9.93 48.05
C GLN A 423 -6.26 9.84 46.75
N GLU A 424 -4.96 9.69 46.97
CA GLU A 424 -3.89 9.37 46.04
C GLU A 424 -4.09 8.00 45.38
N ILE A 425 -4.66 7.99 44.18
CA ILE A 425 -4.51 6.85 43.27
C ILE A 425 -3.19 7.05 42.53
N LEU A 426 -2.10 6.55 43.13
CA LEU A 426 -0.80 6.37 42.48
C LEU A 426 -0.97 5.41 41.29
N MET A 427 -1.38 5.95 40.14
CA MET A 427 -1.45 5.18 38.91
C MET A 427 -0.04 4.72 38.52
N HIS A 428 0.11 3.41 38.39
CA HIS A 428 1.31 2.66 38.02
C HIS A 428 1.82 2.93 36.58
N HIS A 429 1.69 4.15 36.04
CA HIS A 429 2.17 4.53 34.69
C HIS A 429 3.62 5.03 34.65
N SER A 430 4.39 4.83 35.72
CA SER A 430 5.79 5.28 35.83
C SER A 430 6.72 4.72 34.73
N ARG A 431 6.39 3.58 34.09
CA ARG A 431 7.29 2.91 33.13
C ARG A 431 7.05 3.30 31.65
N ASP A 432 5.82 3.60 31.23
CA ASP A 432 5.46 3.73 29.80
C ASP A 432 4.88 5.11 29.46
N THR A 433 5.52 6.18 29.91
CA THR A 433 5.11 7.54 29.52
C THR A 433 5.47 7.82 28.04
N PRO A 434 4.65 8.58 27.29
CA PRO A 434 4.99 9.01 25.92
C PRO A 434 6.37 9.65 25.81
N GLU A 435 6.77 10.45 26.80
CA GLU A 435 8.10 11.06 26.87
C GLU A 435 9.23 10.02 26.80
N LYS A 436 9.14 8.93 27.57
CA LYS A 436 10.14 7.84 27.55
C LYS A 436 10.18 7.14 26.20
N GLN A 437 9.02 6.84 25.63
CA GLN A 437 8.94 6.18 24.32
C GLN A 437 9.50 7.04 23.18
N TRP A 438 9.36 8.37 23.27
CA TRP A 438 9.99 9.31 22.35
C TRP A 438 11.48 9.50 22.65
N ALA A 439 11.92 9.43 23.90
CA ALA A 439 13.34 9.43 24.26
C ALA A 439 14.07 8.21 23.67
N GLU A 440 13.49 7.00 23.78
CA GLU A 440 14.03 5.79 23.15
C GLU A 440 14.16 5.95 21.63
N THR A 441 13.16 6.57 21.00
CA THR A 441 13.17 6.84 19.55
C THR A 441 14.27 7.85 19.20
N TYR A 442 14.39 8.94 19.96
CA TYR A 442 15.44 9.94 19.81
C TYR A 442 16.82 9.28 19.89
N VAL A 443 17.09 8.52 20.97
CA VAL A 443 18.37 7.81 21.17
C VAL A 443 18.73 6.96 19.96
N MET A 444 17.76 6.21 19.42
CA MET A 444 17.97 5.36 18.25
C MET A 444 18.27 6.16 16.97
N ILE A 445 17.55 7.27 16.72
CA ILE A 445 17.81 8.15 15.58
C ILE A 445 19.18 8.83 15.71
N LEU A 446 19.52 9.37 16.87
CA LEU A 446 20.81 10.02 17.13
C LEU A 446 21.98 9.07 16.87
N ALA A 447 21.92 7.86 17.42
CA ALA A 447 22.93 6.84 17.19
C ALA A 447 22.98 6.41 15.72
N GLY A 448 21.83 6.22 15.08
CA GLY A 448 21.74 5.80 13.68
C GLY A 448 22.30 6.83 12.70
N VAL A 449 21.96 8.11 12.85
CA VAL A 449 22.51 9.20 12.02
C VAL A 449 24.00 9.33 12.24
N THR A 450 24.45 9.29 13.50
CA THR A 450 25.88 9.40 13.82
C THR A 450 26.69 8.26 13.21
N ARG A 451 26.24 7.01 13.39
CA ARG A 451 26.87 5.84 12.79
C ARG A 451 26.87 5.88 11.26
N THR A 452 25.78 6.35 10.65
CA THR A 452 25.69 6.50 9.19
C THR A 452 26.79 7.43 8.65
N VAL A 453 26.94 8.61 9.28
CA VAL A 453 27.97 9.58 8.91
C VAL A 453 29.38 9.05 9.19
N GLN A 454 29.57 8.36 10.32
CA GLN A 454 30.86 7.76 10.68
C GLN A 454 31.29 6.67 9.70
N VAL A 455 30.43 5.69 9.42
CA VAL A 455 30.72 4.55 8.52
C VAL A 455 31.06 5.03 7.09
N LYS A 456 30.49 6.16 6.67
CA LYS A 456 30.71 6.73 5.34
C LYS A 456 31.60 7.97 5.35
N LYS A 457 32.28 8.27 6.46
CA LYS A 457 33.08 9.49 6.63
C LYS A 457 34.09 9.72 5.50
N ASP A 458 34.86 8.70 5.12
CA ASP A 458 35.88 8.83 4.06
C ASP A 458 35.27 9.15 2.69
N PHE A 459 34.05 8.68 2.43
CA PHE A 459 33.30 8.99 1.22
C PHE A 459 32.67 10.39 1.32
N LEU A 460 32.01 10.68 2.44
CA LEU A 460 31.35 11.96 2.68
C LEU A 460 32.33 13.12 2.74
N ALA A 461 33.57 12.90 3.17
CA ALA A 461 34.64 13.91 3.15
C ALA A 461 34.97 14.43 1.73
N LYS A 462 34.52 13.73 0.68
CA LYS A 462 34.64 14.18 -0.72
C LYS A 462 33.53 15.13 -1.14
N LEU A 463 32.50 15.31 -0.32
CA LEU A 463 31.42 16.26 -0.58
C LEU A 463 31.89 17.68 -0.25
N ASP A 464 31.59 18.63 -1.11
CA ASP A 464 31.94 20.04 -0.92
C ASP A 464 31.33 20.64 0.36
N ASP A 465 30.17 20.12 0.78
CA ASP A 465 29.41 20.56 1.95
C ASP A 465 29.64 19.70 3.20
N PHE A 466 30.61 18.78 3.19
CA PHE A 466 30.90 17.93 4.35
C PHE A 466 31.19 18.69 5.66
N PRO A 467 31.95 19.81 5.67
CA PRO A 467 32.14 20.60 6.89
C PRO A 467 30.82 21.07 7.51
N ARG A 468 29.80 21.34 6.67
CA ARG A 468 28.48 21.72 7.12
C ARG A 468 27.73 20.53 7.73
N VAL A 469 27.81 19.35 7.11
CA VAL A 469 27.28 18.09 7.66
C VAL A 469 27.88 17.81 9.03
N TRP A 470 29.21 17.90 9.14
CA TRP A 470 29.95 17.69 10.39
C TRP A 470 29.53 18.69 11.48
N SER A 471 29.47 19.98 11.14
CA SER A 471 29.04 21.02 12.07
C SER A 471 27.61 20.80 12.57
N VAL A 472 26.65 20.50 11.68
CA VAL A 472 25.25 20.29 12.07
C VAL A 472 25.10 19.08 12.99
N LEU A 473 25.79 17.97 12.67
CA LEU A 473 25.76 16.77 13.51
C LEU A 473 26.35 17.04 14.90
N LEU A 474 27.49 17.72 14.97
CA LEU A 474 28.12 18.09 16.24
C LEU A 474 27.24 19.03 17.08
N THR A 475 26.60 20.02 16.47
CA THR A 475 25.65 20.91 17.16
C THR A 475 24.45 20.13 17.71
N ASN A 476 23.92 19.18 16.95
CA ASN A 476 22.83 18.31 17.41
C ASN A 476 23.27 17.42 18.57
N ILE A 477 24.48 16.87 18.52
CA ILE A 477 25.09 16.09 19.62
C ILE A 477 25.28 16.97 20.87
N GLU A 478 25.80 18.19 20.71
CA GLU A 478 25.97 19.16 21.81
C GLU A 478 24.65 19.40 22.53
N LYS A 479 23.61 19.75 21.75
CA LYS A 479 22.27 20.01 22.26
C LYS A 479 21.68 18.79 22.97
N SER A 480 21.86 17.60 22.39
CA SER A 480 21.39 16.34 22.97
C SER A 480 22.12 15.98 24.27
N ALA A 481 23.44 16.22 24.34
CA ALA A 481 24.26 15.97 25.53
C ALA A 481 23.88 16.87 26.71
N LEU A 482 23.38 18.07 26.42
CA LEU A 482 22.87 19.04 27.40
C LEU A 482 21.37 18.88 27.68
N ALA A 483 20.71 17.86 27.12
CA ALA A 483 19.30 17.60 27.38
C ALA A 483 19.07 17.14 28.84
N LYS A 484 17.92 17.50 29.41
CA LYS A 484 17.53 17.08 30.77
C LYS A 484 17.35 15.56 30.93
N ASN A 485 17.03 14.87 29.83
CA ASN A 485 16.80 13.43 29.86
C ASN A 485 18.15 12.68 29.84
N PRO A 486 18.45 11.84 30.85
CA PRO A 486 19.75 11.22 31.00
C PRO A 486 20.03 10.16 29.91
N GLU A 487 19.01 9.51 29.36
CA GLU A 487 19.19 8.51 28.30
C GLU A 487 19.64 9.18 27.00
N ILE A 488 19.03 10.32 26.66
CA ILE A 488 19.42 11.13 25.49
C ILE A 488 20.82 11.71 25.69
N ALA A 489 21.10 12.29 26.86
CA ALA A 489 22.42 12.87 27.16
C ALA A 489 23.54 11.82 27.05
N LEU A 490 23.31 10.64 27.61
CA LEU A 490 24.26 9.52 27.56
C LEU A 490 24.43 8.98 26.14
N ALA A 491 23.35 8.88 25.36
CA ALA A 491 23.42 8.49 23.96
C ALA A 491 24.18 9.50 23.11
N ALA A 492 24.04 10.79 23.39
CA ALA A 492 24.77 11.86 22.72
C ALA A 492 26.28 11.80 23.00
N LEU A 493 26.68 11.58 24.24
CA LEU A 493 28.09 11.41 24.61
C LEU A 493 28.70 10.16 23.94
N LYS A 494 27.95 9.05 23.90
CA LYS A 494 28.36 7.86 23.14
C LYS A 494 28.48 8.14 21.64
N SER A 495 27.53 8.89 21.09
CA SER A 495 27.53 9.27 19.67
C SER A 495 28.71 10.20 19.34
N PHE A 496 29.02 11.16 20.22
CA PHE A 496 30.22 12.00 20.11
C PHE A 496 31.48 11.14 20.07
N ASN A 497 31.60 10.21 21.02
CA ASN A 497 32.73 9.30 21.10
C ASN A 497 32.85 8.42 19.84
N GLU A 498 31.74 7.87 19.35
CA GLU A 498 31.69 7.07 18.11
C GLU A 498 32.09 7.91 16.88
N LEU A 499 31.66 9.16 16.80
CA LEU A 499 31.95 10.07 15.68
C LEU A 499 33.44 10.47 15.61
N VAL A 500 34.04 10.66 16.79
CA VAL A 500 35.42 11.13 16.95
C VAL A 500 36.43 9.98 16.94
N ASN A 501 36.07 8.80 17.49
CA ASN A 501 36.93 7.64 17.49
C ASN A 501 37.02 7.00 16.10
N ILE A 502 38.25 6.96 15.59
CA ILE A 502 38.64 6.15 14.44
C ILE A 502 39.08 4.80 15.02
N PRO A 503 38.48 3.65 14.64
CA PRO A 503 39.03 2.36 15.04
C PRO A 503 40.47 2.26 14.50
N LEU A 504 41.44 2.30 15.42
CA LEU A 504 42.82 1.95 15.13
C LEU A 504 42.81 0.48 14.71
N ASN A 505 42.94 0.18 13.42
CA ASN A 505 43.26 -1.17 12.99
C ASN A 505 44.66 -1.50 13.51
N VAL A 506 44.73 -2.14 14.69
CA VAL A 506 45.97 -2.50 15.40
C VAL A 506 46.84 -3.54 14.63
N THR A 507 46.44 -3.95 13.42
CA THR A 507 47.19 -4.92 12.61
C THR A 507 48.12 -4.33 11.55
N GLN A 508 48.27 -3.00 11.45
CA GLN A 508 49.32 -2.40 10.63
C GLN A 508 50.29 -1.60 11.49
N ALA A 509 51.57 -1.99 11.42
CA ALA A 509 52.68 -1.27 12.05
C ALA A 509 52.59 0.24 11.76
N PRO A 510 53.03 1.12 12.67
CA PRO A 510 52.91 2.57 12.50
C PRO A 510 53.68 3.01 11.25
N SER A 511 52.94 3.22 10.16
CA SER A 511 53.47 3.93 9.00
C SER A 511 53.74 5.38 9.41
N PRO A 512 54.78 6.03 8.85
CA PRO A 512 55.18 7.37 9.25
C PRO A 512 53.99 8.32 9.13
N LYS A 513 53.71 9.05 10.23
CA LYS A 513 52.61 10.00 10.38
C LYS A 513 52.42 10.81 9.10
N LYS A 514 51.36 10.51 8.33
CA LYS A 514 50.92 11.40 7.25
C LYS A 514 50.67 12.77 7.88
N PRO A 515 51.16 13.87 7.29
CA PRO A 515 50.89 15.20 7.80
C PRO A 515 49.37 15.44 7.85
N ILE A 516 48.88 15.93 9.00
CA ILE A 516 47.47 16.29 9.19
C ILE A 516 47.14 17.38 8.16
N VAL A 517 46.15 17.13 7.31
CA VAL A 517 45.74 18.09 6.27
C VAL A 517 45.00 19.26 6.96
N PRO A 518 45.16 20.53 6.52
CA PRO A 518 44.51 21.68 7.16
C PRO A 518 42.98 21.56 7.33
N HIS A 519 42.33 20.81 6.42
CA HIS A 519 40.90 20.50 6.50
C HIS A 519 40.54 19.66 7.73
N ASP A 520 41.34 18.66 8.06
CA ASP A 520 41.14 17.81 9.25
C ASP A 520 41.30 18.64 10.54
N GLN A 521 42.23 19.60 10.54
CA GLN A 521 42.45 20.48 11.69
C GLN A 521 41.21 21.32 12.03
N GLN A 522 40.48 21.82 11.02
CA GLN A 522 39.24 22.56 11.24
C GLN A 522 38.12 21.68 11.81
N LEU A 523 37.96 20.45 11.30
CA LEU A 523 36.97 19.50 11.81
C LEU A 523 37.25 19.12 13.28
N TRP A 524 38.52 18.92 13.62
CA TRP A 524 38.96 18.66 14.99
C TRP A 524 38.78 19.86 15.93
N GLN A 525 39.03 21.08 15.46
CA GLN A 525 38.75 22.30 16.23
C GLN A 525 37.26 22.43 16.56
N GLN A 526 36.38 22.13 15.60
CA GLN A 526 34.93 22.13 15.83
C GLN A 526 34.52 21.06 16.86
N ALA A 527 35.03 19.84 16.74
CA ALA A 527 34.75 18.77 17.70
C ALA A 527 35.24 19.12 19.12
N TRP A 528 36.44 19.69 19.23
CA TRP A 528 36.99 20.14 20.52
C TRP A 528 36.16 21.27 21.15
N GLN A 529 35.70 22.22 20.33
CA GLN A 529 34.84 23.29 20.81
C GLN A 529 33.52 22.75 21.35
N VAL A 530 32.89 21.80 20.65
CA VAL A 530 31.67 21.13 21.12
C VAL A 530 31.92 20.37 22.43
N TRP A 531 33.01 19.62 22.53
CA TRP A 531 33.37 18.94 23.78
C TRP A 531 33.52 19.90 24.96
N LEU A 532 34.19 21.03 24.74
CA LEU A 532 34.35 22.09 25.75
C LEU A 532 33.00 22.70 26.13
N ASN A 533 32.11 22.94 25.16
CA ASN A 533 30.76 23.46 25.41
C ASN A 533 29.93 22.49 26.26
N ILE A 534 29.98 21.20 25.95
CA ILE A 534 29.33 20.15 26.75
C ILE A 534 29.86 20.18 28.18
N GLY A 535 31.19 20.15 28.37
CA GLY A 535 31.81 20.19 29.69
C GLY A 535 31.45 21.45 30.49
N ASN A 536 31.46 22.62 29.85
CA ASN A 536 31.06 23.89 30.47
C ASN A 536 29.57 23.90 30.83
N GLY A 537 28.71 23.39 29.97
CA GLY A 537 27.27 23.29 30.21
C GLY A 537 26.96 22.38 31.38
N CYS A 538 27.67 21.25 31.50
CA CYS A 538 27.51 20.32 32.61
C CYS A 538 28.05 20.85 33.95
N SER A 539 28.99 21.79 33.91
CA SER A 539 29.63 22.36 35.11
C SER A 539 28.90 23.59 35.69
N ARG A 540 27.82 24.08 35.04
CA ARG A 540 27.02 25.19 35.56
C ARG A 540 26.11 24.71 36.69
N CYS A 541 26.25 25.29 37.89
CA CYS A 541 25.30 25.07 39.01
C CYS A 541 23.88 25.49 38.60
N PRO A 542 22.82 24.78 39.04
CA PRO A 542 21.44 25.26 38.91
C PRO A 542 21.31 26.64 39.56
N PRO A 543 20.54 27.60 38.97
CA PRO A 543 20.32 28.89 39.60
C PRO A 543 19.73 28.74 41.00
N GLU A 544 20.24 29.51 41.97
CA GLU A 544 20.04 29.43 43.44
C GLU A 544 18.58 29.41 43.96
N ARG A 545 17.55 29.48 43.10
CA ARG A 545 16.14 29.51 43.52
C ARG A 545 15.44 28.15 43.62
N VAL A 546 16.08 27.02 43.28
CA VAL A 546 15.46 25.68 43.35
C VAL A 546 15.97 24.84 44.54
N ILE A 547 16.70 25.43 45.48
CA ILE A 547 17.40 24.66 46.53
C ILE A 547 16.46 24.07 47.60
N ILE A 548 15.17 24.41 47.63
CA ILE A 548 14.31 24.03 48.77
C ILE A 548 13.33 22.86 48.50
N ILE A 549 13.13 22.36 47.27
CA ILE A 549 12.14 21.26 47.08
C ILE A 549 12.65 19.99 46.38
N ASP A 550 13.55 20.04 45.38
CA ASP A 550 13.89 18.82 44.64
C ASP A 550 15.34 18.37 44.81
N ARG A 551 15.61 17.58 45.86
CA ARG A 551 16.89 16.88 46.05
C ARG A 551 17.14 15.73 45.06
N TYR A 552 16.33 15.56 44.01
CA TYR A 552 16.42 14.42 43.09
C TYR A 552 16.50 14.74 41.58
N ASP A 553 16.44 16.00 41.14
CA ASP A 553 16.21 16.31 39.71
C ASP A 553 17.30 17.09 38.96
N SER A 554 18.51 17.25 39.50
CA SER A 554 19.65 17.78 38.73
C SER A 554 20.50 16.65 38.14
N ASN A 555 19.95 15.91 37.17
CA ASN A 555 20.62 14.77 36.50
C ASN A 555 21.38 15.21 35.24
N ILE A 556 22.32 16.12 35.39
CA ILE A 556 23.35 16.43 34.39
C ILE A 556 24.46 15.38 34.52
N PRO A 557 25.05 14.85 33.42
CA PRO A 557 26.13 13.86 33.51
C PRO A 557 27.28 14.40 34.37
N SER A 558 27.69 13.61 35.37
CA SER A 558 28.70 14.03 36.35
C SER A 558 30.09 14.19 35.73
N GLN A 559 30.94 15.02 36.32
CA GLN A 559 32.32 15.24 35.84
C GLN A 559 33.12 13.93 35.71
N ASN A 560 32.94 13.00 36.65
CA ASN A 560 33.56 11.67 36.62
C ASN A 560 33.09 10.81 35.41
N PHE A 561 31.86 11.03 34.95
CA PHE A 561 31.32 10.35 33.77
C PHE A 561 31.92 10.90 32.47
N LEU A 562 32.13 12.22 32.39
CA LEU A 562 32.78 12.85 31.22
C LEU A 562 34.25 12.42 31.09
N THR A 563 34.97 12.23 32.20
CA THR A 563 36.36 11.74 32.18
C THR A 563 36.50 10.32 31.65
N TYR A 564 35.47 9.47 31.72
CA TYR A 564 35.50 8.11 31.17
C TYR A 564 35.61 8.07 29.63
N PHE A 565 35.24 9.16 28.94
CA PHE A 565 35.32 9.27 27.48
C PHE A 565 36.60 9.96 26.98
N ILE A 566 37.53 10.30 27.88
CA ILE A 566 38.78 11.00 27.56
C ILE A 566 39.98 10.03 27.49
N ASP A 567 39.86 8.82 28.05
CA ASP A 567 40.83 7.72 27.92
C ASP A 567 40.58 6.88 26.65
#